data_AF-A0A928LTE6-F1
#
_entry.id   AF-A0A928LTE6-F1
#
_cell.length_a   1.000
_cell.length_b   1.000
_cell.length_c   1.000
_cell.angle_alpha   90.00
_cell.angle_beta   90.00
_cell.angle_gamma   90.00
#
_symmetry.space_group_name_H-M   'P 1'
#
loop_
_entity.id
_entity.type
_entity.pdbx_description
1 polymer ?
#
loop_
_entity_poly.entity_id
_entity_poly.type
_entity_poly.pdbx_seq_one_letter_code
_entity_poly.pdbx_strand_id
1 'polypeptide(L)'
;MAIFDFLKKIFAPKEIHSAPNASAKKLSYAEKELIAVKRTTFQDIQQLSNLPFVWNSRLEKCIQPNSHPFAYMDIVGPNVAIAMSELEKMNVHISQAKLLCKKVPKSLQIPVDDIVFKRSSITGYSRLICSPISHLGEPTDAPITFSFMTDLDRRDTTHGNLYYGRDGGIQKADVYFWRKSNGYFFYYQTVANSLTLSKIESVTPTGEKNVIYKGQHILELEASRVQEETDFAWIQQNLPDKCPKNIAGFRRMKNQNTKNYQLLQQLAAEKGREI
;
A
#
# COMPACT_ATOMS: atom_id res chain seq x y z
N MET A 1 -3.89 -38.42 -66.70
CA MET A 1 -3.93 -37.25 -65.81
C MET A 1 -3.36 -37.62 -64.43
N ALA A 2 -2.06 -37.86 -64.32
CA ALA A 2 -1.47 -38.39 -63.07
C ALA A 2 -0.16 -37.71 -62.63
N ILE A 3 0.29 -36.69 -63.37
CA ILE A 3 1.50 -35.91 -63.06
C ILE A 3 1.16 -34.57 -62.37
N PHE A 4 -0.04 -34.03 -62.61
CA PHE A 4 -0.49 -32.76 -62.02
C PHE A 4 -0.92 -32.87 -60.55
N ASP A 5 -1.38 -34.03 -60.08
CA ASP A 5 -1.77 -34.24 -58.67
C ASP A 5 -0.56 -34.50 -57.76
N PHE A 6 0.54 -35.02 -58.31
CA PHE A 6 1.78 -35.25 -57.57
C PHE A 6 2.48 -33.92 -57.23
N LEU A 7 2.43 -32.94 -58.13
CA LEU A 7 3.06 -31.62 -57.93
C LEU A 7 2.28 -30.71 -56.98
N LYS A 8 0.95 -30.82 -56.89
CA LYS A 8 0.15 -30.08 -55.88
C LYS A 8 0.44 -30.51 -54.44
N LYS A 9 0.92 -31.74 -54.23
CA LYS A 9 1.25 -32.26 -52.89
C LYS A 9 2.63 -31.81 -52.38
N ILE A 10 3.54 -31.44 -53.30
CA ILE A 10 4.90 -30.98 -52.98
C ILE A 10 4.94 -29.47 -52.72
N PHE A 11 4.02 -28.70 -53.33
CA PHE A 11 3.96 -27.23 -53.21
C PHE A 11 2.78 -26.69 -52.39
N ALA A 12 2.10 -27.54 -51.62
CA ALA A 12 1.16 -27.05 -50.63
C ALA A 12 1.93 -26.29 -49.53
N PRO A 13 1.65 -25.00 -49.28
CA PRO A 13 2.24 -24.30 -48.14
C PRO A 13 1.85 -25.08 -46.89
N LYS A 14 2.86 -25.54 -46.13
CA LYS A 14 2.64 -25.97 -44.76
C LYS A 14 2.04 -24.78 -44.04
N GLU A 15 0.75 -24.88 -43.68
CA GLU A 15 0.23 -24.04 -42.61
C GLU A 15 1.07 -24.37 -41.37
N ILE A 16 2.04 -23.51 -41.11
CA ILE A 16 2.70 -23.41 -39.84
C ILE A 16 1.59 -22.96 -38.89
N HIS A 17 0.96 -23.92 -38.21
CA HIS A 17 0.31 -23.63 -36.93
C HIS A 17 1.41 -23.18 -35.97
N SER A 18 1.85 -21.93 -36.14
CA SER A 18 2.47 -21.19 -35.07
C SER A 18 1.37 -20.98 -34.06
N ALA A 19 1.36 -21.82 -33.03
CA ALA A 19 0.71 -21.44 -31.79
C ALA A 19 1.25 -20.05 -31.46
N PRO A 20 0.40 -19.01 -31.33
CA PRO A 20 0.88 -17.78 -30.75
C PRO A 20 1.26 -18.16 -29.32
N ASN A 21 2.57 -18.28 -29.07
CA ASN A 21 3.14 -18.04 -27.75
C ASN A 21 2.89 -16.56 -27.44
N ALA A 22 1.63 -16.22 -27.20
CA ALA A 22 1.26 -15.02 -26.52
C ALA A 22 1.75 -15.21 -25.09
N SER A 23 2.99 -14.79 -24.84
CA SER A 23 3.39 -14.43 -23.48
C SER A 23 2.32 -13.47 -23.00
N ALA A 24 1.45 -13.91 -22.08
CA ALA A 24 0.38 -13.07 -21.56
C ALA A 24 1.02 -11.75 -21.13
N LYS A 25 0.70 -10.66 -21.84
CA LYS A 25 1.33 -9.35 -21.59
C LYS A 25 1.12 -9.04 -20.12
N LYS A 26 2.21 -9.04 -19.34
CA LYS A 26 2.15 -8.77 -17.90
C LYS A 26 1.68 -7.33 -17.74
N LEU A 27 0.46 -7.15 -17.23
CA LEU A 27 -0.11 -5.83 -16.98
C LEU A 27 0.82 -5.04 -16.05
N SER A 28 1.13 -3.82 -16.45
CA SER A 28 1.78 -2.82 -15.62
C SER A 28 0.91 -2.45 -14.42
N TYR A 29 1.52 -1.87 -13.40
CA TYR A 29 0.80 -1.41 -12.21
C TYR A 29 -0.31 -0.41 -12.55
N ALA A 30 -0.01 0.58 -13.40
CA ALA A 30 -0.99 1.56 -13.87
C ALA A 30 -2.13 0.94 -14.68
N GLU A 31 -1.86 -0.06 -15.53
CA GLU A 31 -2.91 -0.79 -16.26
C GLU A 31 -3.84 -1.54 -15.28
N LYS A 32 -3.29 -2.13 -14.21
CA LYS A 32 -4.09 -2.80 -13.18
C LYS A 32 -5.00 -1.82 -12.43
N GLU A 33 -4.46 -0.69 -11.99
CA GLU A 33 -5.26 0.34 -11.30
C GLU A 33 -6.37 0.88 -12.21
N LEU A 34 -6.06 1.15 -13.48
CA LEU A 34 -7.06 1.58 -14.45
C LEU A 34 -8.21 0.57 -14.59
N ILE A 35 -7.89 -0.72 -14.66
CA ILE A 35 -8.90 -1.79 -14.72
C ILE A 35 -9.75 -1.80 -13.43
N ALA A 36 -9.12 -1.72 -12.26
CA ALA A 36 -9.81 -1.72 -10.97
C ALA A 36 -10.78 -0.52 -10.85
N VAL A 37 -10.32 0.68 -11.19
CA VAL A 37 -11.12 1.91 -11.17
C VAL A 37 -12.30 1.83 -12.15
N LYS A 38 -12.05 1.33 -13.36
CA LYS A 38 -13.13 1.13 -14.34
C LYS A 38 -14.19 0.15 -13.85
N ARG A 39 -13.78 -0.94 -13.18
CA ARG A 39 -14.68 -1.96 -12.62
C ARG A 39 -15.44 -1.51 -11.39
N THR A 40 -14.86 -0.66 -10.55
CA THR A 40 -15.48 -0.21 -9.29
C THR A 40 -16.86 0.40 -9.55
N THR A 41 -17.86 -0.10 -8.85
CA THR A 41 -19.26 0.36 -8.90
C THR A 41 -19.69 0.93 -7.56
N PHE A 42 -20.81 1.68 -7.56
CA PHE A 42 -21.39 2.16 -6.30
C PHE A 42 -21.90 1.00 -5.42
N GLN A 43 -22.38 -0.09 -6.02
CA GLN A 43 -22.83 -1.28 -5.31
C GLN A 43 -21.68 -1.92 -4.50
N ASP A 44 -20.47 -1.96 -5.05
CA ASP A 44 -19.28 -2.46 -4.33
C ASP A 44 -19.00 -1.66 -3.05
N ILE A 45 -19.29 -0.35 -3.07
CA ILE A 45 -19.12 0.55 -1.93
C ILE A 45 -20.24 0.35 -0.91
N GLN A 46 -21.49 0.23 -1.38
CA GLN A 46 -22.65 0.02 -0.49
C GLN A 46 -22.55 -1.26 0.34
N GLN A 47 -21.82 -2.28 -0.13
CA GLN A 47 -21.55 -3.51 0.63
C GLN A 47 -20.61 -3.30 1.82
N LEU A 48 -19.94 -2.15 1.93
CA LEU A 48 -19.02 -1.82 3.03
C LEU A 48 -19.80 -1.20 4.20
N SER A 49 -20.46 -2.04 5.00
CA SER A 49 -21.37 -1.60 6.08
C SER A 49 -20.66 -1.12 7.35
N ASN A 50 -19.42 -1.52 7.58
CA ASN A 50 -18.71 -1.28 8.85
C ASN A 50 -17.88 0.00 8.85
N LEU A 51 -17.80 0.69 7.71
CA LEU A 51 -17.00 1.91 7.59
C LEU A 51 -17.69 3.09 8.31
N PRO A 52 -16.93 4.06 8.83
CA PRO A 52 -17.52 5.17 9.59
C PRO A 52 -18.34 6.13 8.73
N PHE A 53 -18.17 6.12 7.41
CA PHE A 53 -18.81 7.04 6.47
C PHE A 53 -20.16 6.53 5.95
N VAL A 54 -21.03 7.48 5.59
CA VAL A 54 -22.31 7.23 4.95
C VAL A 54 -22.16 7.36 3.42
N TRP A 55 -22.73 6.45 2.64
CA TRP A 55 -22.65 6.48 1.17
C TRP A 55 -23.68 7.45 0.55
N ASN A 56 -23.49 8.75 0.76
CA ASN A 56 -24.45 9.80 0.41
C ASN A 56 -24.02 10.71 -0.76
N SER A 57 -22.88 10.42 -1.40
CA SER A 57 -22.39 11.17 -2.56
C SER A 57 -22.24 10.28 -3.78
N ARG A 58 -21.99 10.89 -4.93
CA ARG A 58 -21.79 10.16 -6.18
C ARG A 58 -20.39 9.55 -6.20
N LEU A 59 -20.29 8.30 -6.66
CA LEU A 59 -19.01 7.71 -7.05
C LEU A 59 -18.54 8.33 -8.37
N GLU A 60 -17.39 8.99 -8.33
CA GLU A 60 -16.70 9.58 -9.47
C GLU A 60 -15.41 8.83 -9.78
N LYS A 61 -14.90 9.02 -11.01
CA LYS A 61 -13.68 8.38 -11.51
C LYS A 61 -12.82 9.40 -12.21
N CYS A 62 -11.58 9.57 -11.75
CA CYS A 62 -10.56 10.32 -12.46
C CYS A 62 -9.79 9.36 -13.36
N ILE A 63 -10.01 9.45 -14.68
CA ILE A 63 -9.32 8.64 -15.69
C ILE A 63 -8.88 9.58 -16.80
N GLN A 64 -7.81 10.33 -16.55
CA GLN A 64 -7.23 11.25 -17.53
C GLN A 64 -5.94 10.64 -18.12
N PRO A 65 -5.63 10.91 -19.40
CA PRO A 65 -4.34 10.53 -19.97
C PRO A 65 -3.18 11.06 -19.12
N ASN A 66 -2.17 10.24 -18.88
CA ASN A 66 -0.99 10.58 -18.08
C ASN A 66 -1.26 10.94 -16.60
N SER A 67 -2.48 10.68 -16.09
CA SER A 67 -2.81 10.78 -14.66
C SER A 67 -2.91 9.40 -14.03
N HIS A 68 -2.61 9.32 -12.74
CA HIS A 68 -2.94 8.15 -11.93
C HIS A 68 -4.47 7.99 -11.85
N PRO A 69 -5.04 6.84 -12.24
CA PRO A 69 -6.48 6.64 -12.20
C PRO A 69 -6.95 6.35 -10.78
N PHE A 70 -8.07 6.93 -10.37
CA PHE A 70 -8.70 6.64 -9.07
C PHE A 70 -10.21 6.84 -9.12
N ALA A 71 -10.95 6.08 -8.28
CA ALA A 71 -12.35 6.35 -8.00
C ALA A 71 -12.46 7.08 -6.67
N TYR A 72 -13.42 7.98 -6.52
CA TYR A 72 -13.59 8.76 -5.30
C TYR A 72 -15.03 9.20 -5.07
N MET A 73 -15.30 9.65 -3.85
CA MET A 73 -16.55 10.23 -3.41
C MET A 73 -16.28 11.52 -2.63
N ASP A 74 -17.07 12.56 -2.90
CA ASP A 74 -16.99 13.82 -2.17
C ASP A 74 -17.50 13.64 -0.73
N ILE A 75 -16.88 14.36 0.21
CA ILE A 75 -17.28 14.39 1.61
C ILE A 75 -18.30 15.51 1.79
N VAL A 76 -19.58 15.15 1.91
CA VAL A 76 -20.71 16.08 2.01
C VAL A 76 -21.70 15.67 3.09
N GLY A 77 -22.51 16.62 3.56
CA GLY A 77 -23.55 16.36 4.56
C GLY A 77 -22.97 15.76 5.85
N PRO A 78 -23.56 14.67 6.39
CA PRO A 78 -23.08 14.03 7.62
C PRO A 78 -21.60 13.60 7.58
N ASN A 79 -21.06 13.27 6.41
CA ASN A 79 -19.67 12.82 6.27
C ASN A 79 -18.65 13.90 6.64
N VAL A 80 -19.02 15.19 6.61
CA VAL A 80 -18.12 16.28 7.05
C VAL A 80 -17.84 16.14 8.55
N ALA A 81 -18.89 15.99 9.37
CA ALA A 81 -18.74 15.82 10.81
C ALA A 81 -18.01 14.52 11.17
N ILE A 82 -18.30 13.43 10.44
CA ILE A 82 -17.61 12.15 10.61
C ILE A 82 -16.12 12.30 10.30
N ALA A 83 -15.77 12.89 9.16
CA ALA A 83 -14.39 13.14 8.76
C ALA A 83 -13.64 13.97 9.81
N MET A 84 -14.26 15.04 10.33
CA MET A 84 -13.68 15.85 11.40
C MET A 84 -13.42 15.03 12.66
N SER A 85 -14.39 14.23 13.10
CA SER A 85 -14.24 13.34 14.27
C SER A 85 -13.11 12.30 14.08
N GLU A 86 -12.95 11.74 12.88
CA GLU A 86 -11.83 10.83 12.58
C GLU A 86 -10.47 11.53 12.69
N LEU A 87 -10.37 12.80 12.29
CA LEU A 87 -9.14 13.59 12.44
C LEU A 87 -8.88 13.98 13.90
N GLU A 88 -9.91 14.25 14.69
CA GLU A 88 -9.78 14.46 16.14
C GLU A 88 -9.24 13.22 16.84
N LYS A 89 -9.73 12.03 16.50
CA LYS A 89 -9.15 10.76 16.98
C LYS A 89 -7.68 10.64 16.61
N MET A 90 -7.30 11.03 15.38
CA MET A 90 -5.89 11.06 15.00
C MET A 90 -5.06 12.07 15.78
N ASN A 91 -5.62 13.21 16.19
CA ASN A 91 -4.94 14.16 17.07
C ASN A 91 -4.62 13.56 18.46
N VAL A 92 -5.40 12.59 18.94
CA VAL A 92 -5.06 11.82 20.16
C VAL A 92 -3.78 11.01 19.93
N HIS A 93 -3.70 10.26 18.82
CA HIS A 93 -2.50 9.50 18.45
C HIS A 93 -1.27 10.40 18.23
N ILE A 94 -1.43 11.55 17.58
CA ILE A 94 -0.36 12.53 17.38
C ILE A 94 0.12 13.09 18.72
N SER A 95 -0.80 13.34 19.66
CA SER A 95 -0.46 13.82 21.00
C SER A 95 0.39 12.80 21.76
N GLN A 96 0.05 11.51 21.68
CA GLN A 96 0.86 10.43 22.23
C GLN A 96 2.23 10.32 21.52
N ALA A 97 2.26 10.43 20.19
CA ALA A 97 3.49 10.38 19.39
C ALA A 97 4.49 11.48 19.79
N LYS A 98 4.01 12.69 20.12
CA LYS A 98 4.85 13.81 20.61
C LYS A 98 5.54 13.49 21.93
N LEU A 99 4.97 12.63 22.77
CA LEU A 99 5.60 12.17 24.02
C LEU A 99 6.76 11.22 23.75
N LEU A 100 6.67 10.43 22.67
CA LEU A 100 7.69 9.45 22.28
C LEU A 100 8.89 10.08 21.56
N CYS A 101 8.71 11.20 20.86
CA CYS A 101 9.78 11.86 20.10
C CYS A 101 9.88 13.36 20.42
N LYS A 102 10.83 13.74 21.28
CA LYS A 102 11.08 15.14 21.69
C LYS A 102 11.51 16.07 20.55
N LYS A 103 11.94 15.53 19.40
CA LYS A 103 12.32 16.31 18.20
C LYS A 103 11.10 16.88 17.45
N VAL A 104 9.90 16.41 17.77
CA VAL A 104 8.65 16.86 17.17
C VAL A 104 8.16 18.15 17.85
N PRO A 105 7.76 19.21 17.10
CA PRO A 105 7.19 20.41 17.69
C PRO A 105 5.91 20.13 18.49
N LYS A 106 5.82 20.67 19.70
CA LYS A 106 4.68 20.45 20.61
C LYS A 106 3.34 20.92 20.04
N SER A 107 3.37 21.96 19.20
CA SER A 107 2.20 22.57 18.57
C SER A 107 1.64 21.77 17.39
N LEU A 108 2.29 20.69 16.94
CA LEU A 108 1.75 19.89 15.84
C LEU A 108 0.45 19.21 16.24
N GLN A 109 -0.58 19.51 15.46
CA GLN A 109 -1.89 18.88 15.45
C GLN A 109 -2.52 19.13 14.08
N ILE A 110 -3.39 18.24 13.65
CA ILE A 110 -4.25 18.43 12.48
C ILE A 110 -5.21 19.59 12.82
N PRO A 111 -5.18 20.71 12.08
CA PRO A 111 -6.13 21.79 12.29
C PRO A 111 -7.46 21.40 11.64
N VAL A 112 -8.31 20.70 12.39
CA VAL A 112 -9.54 20.06 11.88
C VAL A 112 -10.48 21.07 11.22
N ASP A 113 -10.57 22.29 11.77
CA ASP A 113 -11.40 23.36 11.22
C ASP A 113 -10.88 23.96 9.91
N ASP A 114 -9.59 23.77 9.59
CA ASP A 114 -8.97 24.26 8.35
C ASP A 114 -9.05 23.23 7.20
N ILE A 115 -9.68 22.07 7.41
CA ILE A 115 -9.76 21.00 6.41
C ILE A 115 -10.70 21.40 5.27
N VAL A 116 -10.21 21.26 4.04
CA VAL A 116 -10.93 21.65 2.83
C VAL A 116 -11.72 20.45 2.30
N PHE A 117 -13.06 20.53 2.35
CA PHE A 117 -13.96 19.48 1.83
C PHE A 117 -14.57 19.82 0.46
N LYS A 118 -14.43 21.07 0.00
CA LYS A 118 -14.98 21.51 -1.28
C LYS A 118 -13.90 21.48 -2.35
N ARG A 119 -14.31 21.14 -3.59
CA ARG A 119 -13.42 21.22 -4.75
C ARG A 119 -12.83 22.62 -4.89
N SER A 120 -11.51 22.66 -5.02
CA SER A 120 -10.78 23.83 -5.49
C SER A 120 -10.18 23.48 -6.85
N SER A 121 -10.19 24.43 -7.78
CA SER A 121 -9.54 24.30 -9.09
C SER A 121 -8.04 24.55 -9.03
N ILE A 122 -7.56 25.10 -7.90
CA ILE A 122 -6.18 25.55 -7.70
C ILE A 122 -5.47 24.60 -6.73
N THR A 123 -6.17 24.17 -5.68
CA THR A 123 -5.65 23.31 -4.62
C THR A 123 -6.39 21.99 -4.53
N GLY A 124 -5.72 20.95 -4.04
CA GLY A 124 -6.39 19.70 -3.71
C GLY A 124 -7.46 19.91 -2.62
N TYR A 125 -8.35 18.92 -2.46
CA TYR A 125 -9.35 18.90 -1.40
C TYR A 125 -9.52 17.47 -0.85
N SER A 126 -10.14 17.39 0.32
CA SER A 126 -10.39 16.17 1.06
C SER A 126 -11.52 15.34 0.46
N ARG A 127 -11.32 14.03 0.35
CA ARG A 127 -12.24 13.09 -0.33
C ARG A 127 -12.03 11.66 0.15
N LEU A 128 -13.02 10.81 -0.11
CA LEU A 128 -12.87 9.37 0.06
C LEU A 128 -12.38 8.78 -1.26
N ILE A 129 -11.21 8.16 -1.25
CA ILE A 129 -10.72 7.35 -2.38
C ILE A 129 -11.31 5.94 -2.23
N CYS A 130 -11.89 5.46 -3.32
CA CYS A 130 -12.64 4.21 -3.37
C CYS A 130 -11.84 3.16 -4.15
N SER A 131 -11.50 2.07 -3.50
CA SER A 131 -10.75 0.94 -4.10
C SER A 131 -11.24 -0.40 -3.54
N PRO A 132 -12.55 -0.72 -3.60
CA PRO A 132 -13.11 -1.88 -2.91
C PRO A 132 -12.66 -3.22 -3.49
N ILE A 133 -12.24 -3.22 -4.76
CA ILE A 133 -11.85 -4.41 -5.51
C ILE A 133 -10.53 -4.18 -6.27
N SER A 134 -9.79 -5.26 -6.48
CA SER A 134 -8.57 -5.28 -7.28
C SER A 134 -8.87 -5.35 -8.78
N HIS A 135 -7.83 -5.26 -9.61
CA HIS A 135 -7.94 -5.50 -11.05
C HIS A 135 -8.46 -6.90 -11.43
N LEU A 136 -8.41 -7.87 -10.50
CA LEU A 136 -8.97 -9.21 -10.66
C LEU A 136 -10.43 -9.31 -10.18
N GLY A 137 -10.96 -8.26 -9.54
CA GLY A 137 -12.29 -8.26 -8.91
C GLY A 137 -12.29 -8.78 -7.47
N GLU A 138 -11.11 -9.05 -6.90
CA GLU A 138 -10.98 -9.54 -5.53
C GLU A 138 -11.13 -8.38 -4.53
N PRO A 139 -11.76 -8.62 -3.37
CA PRO A 139 -11.75 -7.69 -2.24
C PRO A 139 -10.35 -7.15 -1.91
N THR A 140 -10.23 -5.84 -1.70
CA THR A 140 -9.00 -5.23 -1.17
C THR A 140 -9.03 -5.15 0.35
N ASP A 141 -7.83 -5.10 0.95
CA ASP A 141 -7.63 -4.93 2.39
C ASP A 141 -8.01 -3.53 2.88
N ALA A 142 -7.86 -2.50 2.03
CA ALA A 142 -8.15 -1.11 2.32
C ALA A 142 -9.15 -0.54 1.28
N PRO A 143 -10.43 -0.91 1.35
CA PRO A 143 -11.42 -0.54 0.34
C PRO A 143 -11.72 0.96 0.27
N ILE A 144 -11.53 1.71 1.37
CA ILE A 144 -11.74 3.15 1.44
C ILE A 144 -10.51 3.81 2.07
N THR A 145 -10.07 4.92 1.48
CA THR A 145 -9.05 5.80 2.05
C THR A 145 -9.64 7.19 2.23
N PHE A 146 -9.65 7.70 3.45
CA PHE A 146 -9.94 9.12 3.68
C PHE A 146 -8.67 9.93 3.42
N SER A 147 -8.65 10.61 2.27
CA SER A 147 -7.60 11.55 1.92
C SER A 147 -8.02 12.94 2.39
N PHE A 148 -7.23 13.56 3.25
CA PHE A 148 -7.54 14.86 3.84
C PHE A 148 -6.44 15.87 3.59
N MET A 149 -6.82 17.14 3.52
CA MET A 149 -5.87 18.25 3.44
C MET A 149 -6.49 19.57 3.89
N THR A 150 -5.65 20.42 4.46
CA THR A 150 -5.87 21.86 4.51
C THR A 150 -5.65 22.46 3.13
N ASP A 151 -5.95 23.75 2.99
CA ASP A 151 -5.60 24.49 1.78
C ASP A 151 -4.08 24.44 1.51
N LEU A 152 -3.71 23.95 0.33
CA LEU A 152 -2.31 23.68 -0.05
C LEU A 152 -1.57 24.92 -0.57
N ASP A 153 -2.29 26.01 -0.86
CA ASP A 153 -1.67 27.29 -1.24
C ASP A 153 -1.11 28.05 -0.04
N ARG A 154 -1.44 27.61 1.18
CA ARG A 154 -0.94 28.21 2.42
C ARG A 154 0.50 27.76 2.67
N ARG A 155 1.28 28.61 3.35
CA ARG A 155 2.66 28.29 3.76
C ARG A 155 2.74 27.07 4.67
N ASP A 156 1.78 26.94 5.58
CA ASP A 156 1.68 25.84 6.52
C ASP A 156 0.51 24.97 6.09
N THR A 157 0.78 23.70 5.81
CA THR A 157 -0.21 22.76 5.30
C THR A 157 -0.21 21.48 6.10
N THR A 158 -1.37 20.83 6.17
CA THR A 158 -1.50 19.50 6.74
C THR A 158 -2.31 18.65 5.80
N HIS A 159 -1.81 17.47 5.47
CA HIS A 159 -2.52 16.51 4.62
C HIS A 159 -2.15 15.08 4.99
N GLY A 160 -2.91 14.12 4.50
CA GLY A 160 -2.67 12.73 4.86
C GLY A 160 -3.73 11.78 4.32
N ASN A 161 -3.59 10.53 4.72
CA ASN A 161 -4.47 9.44 4.32
C ASN A 161 -4.75 8.53 5.52
N LEU A 162 -6.02 8.20 5.77
CA LEU A 162 -6.43 7.15 6.69
C LEU A 162 -6.97 5.98 5.85
N TYR A 163 -6.34 4.81 5.93
CA TYR A 163 -6.67 3.63 5.15
C TYR A 163 -7.57 2.72 5.97
N TYR A 164 -8.85 2.61 5.62
CA TYR A 164 -9.82 1.82 6.36
C TYR A 164 -9.94 0.41 5.81
N GLY A 165 -9.92 -0.56 6.73
CA GLY A 165 -10.24 -1.95 6.45
C GLY A 165 -11.74 -2.17 6.31
N ARG A 166 -12.12 -3.35 5.81
CA ARG A 166 -13.53 -3.77 5.67
C ARG A 166 -14.27 -3.89 7.01
N ASP A 167 -13.53 -3.96 8.10
CA ASP A 167 -14.01 -3.98 9.48
C ASP A 167 -14.30 -2.59 10.05
N GLY A 168 -14.00 -1.50 9.32
CA GLY A 168 -14.13 -0.14 9.83
C GLY A 168 -12.89 0.37 10.56
N GLY A 169 -11.93 -0.49 10.85
CA GLY A 169 -10.69 -0.12 11.52
C GLY A 169 -9.71 0.57 10.56
N ILE A 170 -8.96 1.54 11.07
CA ILE A 170 -7.82 2.09 10.31
C ILE A 170 -6.72 1.03 10.28
N GLN A 171 -6.29 0.60 9.10
CA GLN A 171 -5.20 -0.36 8.90
C GLN A 171 -3.83 0.33 8.86
N LYS A 172 -3.81 1.55 8.31
CA LYS A 172 -2.63 2.40 8.19
C LYS A 172 -3.08 3.86 8.20
N ALA A 173 -2.23 4.76 8.67
CA ALA A 173 -2.43 6.20 8.49
C ALA A 173 -1.12 6.90 8.20
N ASP A 174 -1.17 7.89 7.31
CA ASP A 174 -0.06 8.81 7.04
C ASP A 174 -0.53 10.24 7.31
N VAL A 175 0.21 11.00 8.10
CA VAL A 175 -0.09 12.41 8.39
C VAL A 175 1.14 13.27 8.15
N TYR A 176 1.00 14.27 7.29
CA TYR A 176 2.07 15.14 6.83
C TYR A 176 1.81 16.57 7.30
N PHE A 177 2.77 17.12 8.04
CA PHE A 177 2.78 18.51 8.45
C PHE A 177 3.89 19.26 7.72
N TRP A 178 3.54 20.33 7.03
CA TRP A 178 4.50 21.33 6.57
C TRP A 178 4.35 22.59 7.41
N ARG A 179 5.43 23.00 8.09
CA ARG A 179 5.47 24.19 8.94
C ARG A 179 6.71 25.00 8.63
N LYS A 180 6.56 26.22 8.12
CA LYS A 180 7.67 27.09 7.71
C LYS A 180 8.72 26.33 6.86
N SER A 181 8.24 25.58 5.87
CA SER A 181 9.07 24.74 4.97
C SER A 181 9.77 23.52 5.61
N ASN A 182 9.50 23.20 6.87
CA ASN A 182 9.92 21.94 7.48
C ASN A 182 8.77 20.93 7.41
N GLY A 183 9.08 19.69 7.02
CA GLY A 183 8.15 18.56 6.99
C GLY A 183 8.26 17.71 8.25
N TYR A 184 7.12 17.25 8.79
CA TYR A 184 7.05 16.21 9.82
C TYR A 184 6.01 15.17 9.42
N PHE A 185 6.45 13.96 9.14
CA PHE A 185 5.63 12.91 8.53
C PHE A 185 5.47 11.76 9.50
N PHE A 186 4.25 11.51 9.91
CA PHE A 186 3.89 10.46 10.86
C PHE A 186 3.30 9.30 10.09
N TYR A 187 3.84 8.11 10.35
CA TYR A 187 3.40 6.86 9.75
C TYR A 187 2.89 5.95 10.85
N TYR A 188 1.65 5.49 10.70
CA TYR A 188 1.00 4.57 11.63
C TYR A 188 0.61 3.29 10.91
N GLN A 189 0.63 2.18 11.62
CA GLN A 189 0.10 0.90 11.15
C GLN A 189 -0.60 0.17 12.27
N THR A 190 -1.60 -0.63 11.92
CA THR A 190 -2.29 -1.45 12.91
C THR A 190 -1.45 -2.68 13.26
N VAL A 191 -1.18 -2.82 14.55
CA VAL A 191 -0.46 -3.94 15.16
C VAL A 191 -1.34 -4.47 16.28
N ALA A 192 -1.70 -5.76 16.22
CA ALA A 192 -2.60 -6.39 17.19
C ALA A 192 -3.88 -5.56 17.47
N ASN A 193 -4.54 -5.11 16.40
CA ASN A 193 -5.78 -4.30 16.42
C ASN A 193 -5.63 -2.90 17.02
N SER A 194 -4.41 -2.40 17.24
CA SER A 194 -4.15 -1.03 17.69
C SER A 194 -3.36 -0.24 16.65
N LEU A 195 -3.85 0.95 16.31
CA LEU A 195 -3.14 1.88 15.42
C LEU A 195 -1.89 2.42 16.13
N THR A 196 -0.73 1.92 15.72
CA THR A 196 0.55 2.13 16.39
C THR A 196 1.48 2.99 15.53
N LEU A 197 2.18 3.95 16.16
CA LEU A 197 3.15 4.80 15.48
C LEU A 197 4.36 3.97 15.01
N SER A 198 4.52 3.82 13.70
CA SER A 198 5.62 3.10 13.07
C SER A 198 6.87 3.95 12.92
N LYS A 199 6.74 5.18 12.46
CA LYS A 199 7.89 6.02 12.12
C LYS A 199 7.51 7.50 12.12
N ILE A 200 8.47 8.35 12.47
CA ILE A 200 8.39 9.77 12.16
C ILE A 200 9.60 10.16 11.32
N GLU A 201 9.33 10.84 10.20
CA GLU A 201 10.35 11.49 9.39
C GLU A 201 10.27 13.02 9.56
N SER A 202 11.41 13.68 9.55
CA SER A 202 11.51 15.13 9.38
C SER A 202 12.14 15.45 8.04
N VAL A 203 11.65 16.50 7.37
CA VAL A 203 12.19 17.00 6.12
C VAL A 203 12.62 18.45 6.30
N THR A 204 13.87 18.76 5.98
CA THR A 204 14.38 20.13 6.04
C THR A 204 13.92 20.94 4.82
N PRO A 205 14.06 22.28 4.82
CA PRO A 205 13.74 23.09 3.64
C PRO A 205 14.58 22.75 2.39
N THR A 206 15.74 22.12 2.56
CA THR A 206 16.59 21.64 1.45
C THR A 206 16.12 20.27 0.91
N GLY A 207 15.09 19.68 1.49
CA GLY A 207 14.56 18.36 1.11
C GLY A 207 15.27 17.19 1.78
N GLU A 208 16.20 17.43 2.70
CA GLU A 208 16.89 16.37 3.43
C GLU A 208 15.92 15.64 4.36
N LYS A 209 15.80 14.33 4.19
CA LYS A 209 14.89 13.48 4.97
C LYS A 209 15.64 12.74 6.05
N ASN A 210 15.15 12.84 7.28
CA ASN A 210 15.73 12.19 8.45
C ASN A 210 14.66 11.38 9.19
N VAL A 211 14.95 10.12 9.50
CA VAL A 211 14.10 9.32 10.40
C VAL A 211 14.41 9.72 11.84
N ILE A 212 13.46 10.38 12.50
CA ILE A 212 13.65 10.91 13.86
C ILE A 212 13.01 10.03 14.94
N TYR A 213 12.22 9.04 14.54
CA TYR A 213 11.65 8.01 15.40
C TYR A 213 11.36 6.75 14.57
N LYS A 214 11.64 5.58 15.15
CA LYS A 214 11.14 4.28 14.69
C LYS A 214 10.44 3.58 15.85
N GLY A 215 9.26 3.01 15.60
CA GLY A 215 8.52 2.23 16.57
C GLY A 215 9.20 0.89 16.84
N GLN A 216 9.01 0.37 18.06
CA GLN A 216 9.61 -0.86 18.52
C GLN A 216 9.31 -2.05 17.59
N HIS A 217 8.06 -2.17 17.15
CA HIS A 217 7.64 -3.23 16.22
C HIS A 217 8.31 -3.13 14.84
N ILE A 218 8.74 -1.93 14.41
CA ILE A 218 9.54 -1.77 13.19
C ILE A 218 10.97 -2.23 13.42
N LEU A 219 11.56 -1.89 14.57
CA LEU A 219 12.91 -2.34 14.93
C LEU A 219 12.98 -3.87 15.03
N GLU A 220 11.96 -4.49 15.64
CA GLU A 220 11.84 -5.96 15.72
C GLU A 220 11.70 -6.61 14.34
N LEU A 221 10.89 -6.02 13.46
CA LEU A 221 10.75 -6.49 12.08
C LEU A 221 12.07 -6.37 11.30
N GLU A 222 12.80 -5.26 11.46
CA GLU A 222 14.11 -5.05 10.84
C GLU A 222 15.15 -6.06 11.37
N ALA A 223 15.21 -6.26 12.69
CA ALA A 223 16.10 -7.25 13.31
C ALA A 223 15.81 -8.68 12.81
N SER A 224 14.53 -9.05 12.74
CA SER A 224 14.11 -10.35 12.21
C SER A 224 14.54 -10.54 10.75
N ARG A 225 14.40 -9.51 9.90
CA ARG A 225 14.85 -9.56 8.51
C ARG A 225 16.35 -9.71 8.37
N VAL A 226 17.13 -9.01 9.19
CA VAL A 226 18.59 -9.14 9.21
C VAL A 226 18.98 -10.55 9.64
N GLN A 227 18.32 -11.11 10.65
CA GLN A 227 18.56 -12.49 11.08
C GLN A 227 18.28 -13.47 9.92
N GLU A 228 17.12 -13.35 9.27
CA GLU A 228 16.77 -14.20 8.12
C GLU A 228 17.75 -14.08 6.95
N GLU A 229 18.25 -12.88 6.68
CA GLU A 229 19.26 -12.64 5.64
C GLU A 229 20.61 -13.25 6.01
N THR A 230 20.98 -13.17 7.29
CA THR A 230 22.20 -13.80 7.82
C THR A 230 22.11 -15.32 7.75
N ASP A 231 20.96 -15.89 8.10
CA ASP A 231 20.71 -17.34 8.02
C ASP A 231 20.71 -17.82 6.57
N PHE A 232 20.04 -17.08 5.68
CA PHE A 232 20.04 -17.39 4.25
C PHE A 232 21.45 -17.34 3.64
N ALA A 233 22.25 -16.31 3.96
CA ALA A 233 23.62 -16.21 3.50
C ALA A 233 24.49 -17.37 4.02
N TRP A 234 24.30 -17.77 5.28
CA TRP A 234 25.01 -18.92 5.84
C TRP A 234 24.63 -20.23 5.16
N ILE A 235 23.34 -20.46 4.90
CA ILE A 235 22.84 -21.63 4.17
C ILE A 235 23.42 -21.66 2.75
N GLN A 236 23.45 -20.52 2.07
CA GLN A 236 24.02 -20.42 0.72
C GLN A 236 25.50 -20.80 0.69
N GLN A 237 26.26 -20.47 1.75
CA GLN A 237 27.68 -20.79 1.86
C GLN A 237 27.93 -22.25 2.29
N ASN A 238 27.15 -22.77 3.24
CA ASN A 238 27.45 -24.04 3.92
C ASN A 238 26.61 -25.22 3.42
N LEU A 239 25.46 -24.95 2.80
CA LEU A 239 24.50 -25.94 2.30
C LEU A 239 23.99 -25.57 0.89
N PRO A 240 24.88 -25.28 -0.09
CA PRO A 240 24.49 -24.75 -1.40
C PRO A 240 23.51 -25.65 -2.15
N ASP A 241 23.66 -26.97 -2.06
CA ASP A 241 22.79 -27.95 -2.74
C ASP A 241 21.37 -28.01 -2.20
N LYS A 242 21.16 -27.52 -0.97
CA LYS A 242 19.85 -27.49 -0.28
C LYS A 242 19.30 -26.06 -0.17
N CYS A 243 20.06 -25.06 -0.59
CA CYS A 243 19.70 -23.65 -0.44
C CYS A 243 18.50 -23.30 -1.35
N PRO A 244 17.46 -22.62 -0.83
CA PRO A 244 16.39 -22.12 -1.67
C PRO A 244 16.90 -21.07 -2.66
N LYS A 245 16.26 -20.97 -3.83
CA LYS A 245 16.71 -20.09 -4.92
C LYS A 245 16.88 -18.61 -4.55
N ASN A 246 16.18 -18.14 -3.53
CA ASN A 246 16.24 -16.76 -3.05
C ASN A 246 15.68 -16.64 -1.62
N ILE A 247 15.96 -15.50 -0.98
CA ILE A 247 15.50 -15.16 0.37
C ILE A 247 13.97 -15.24 0.51
N ALA A 248 13.20 -14.91 -0.53
CA ALA A 248 11.74 -15.02 -0.49
C ALA A 248 11.28 -16.49 -0.42
N GLY A 249 11.98 -17.40 -1.09
CA GLY A 249 11.79 -18.84 -0.96
C GLY A 249 12.10 -19.34 0.44
N PHE A 250 13.23 -18.91 1.01
CA PHE A 250 13.60 -19.20 2.39
C PHE A 250 12.52 -18.75 3.40
N ARG A 251 12.12 -17.48 3.34
CA ARG A 251 11.08 -16.90 4.21
C ARG A 251 9.76 -17.68 4.12
N ARG A 252 9.31 -18.05 2.91
CA ARG A 252 8.11 -18.88 2.75
C ARG A 252 8.26 -20.25 3.42
N MET A 253 9.41 -20.91 3.21
CA MET A 253 9.69 -22.22 3.78
C MET A 253 9.71 -22.19 5.32
N LYS A 254 10.32 -21.15 5.90
CA LYS A 254 10.36 -20.89 7.35
C LYS A 254 8.97 -20.63 7.91
N ASN A 255 8.23 -19.69 7.32
CA ASN A 255 6.90 -19.30 7.79
C ASN A 255 5.88 -20.44 7.72
N GLN A 256 6.01 -21.33 6.73
CA GLN A 256 5.16 -22.51 6.58
C GLN A 256 5.70 -23.74 7.31
N ASN A 257 6.85 -23.64 7.97
CA ASN A 257 7.56 -24.74 8.61
C ASN A 257 7.64 -26.01 7.73
N THR A 258 8.04 -25.84 6.47
CA THR A 258 8.07 -26.94 5.49
C THR A 258 9.10 -28.01 5.86
N LYS A 259 8.93 -29.25 5.37
CA LYS A 259 9.92 -30.34 5.53
C LYS A 259 11.32 -29.94 5.06
N ASN A 260 11.42 -29.14 3.99
CA ASN A 260 12.69 -28.64 3.49
C ASN A 260 13.34 -27.65 4.47
N TYR A 261 12.55 -26.82 5.17
CA TYR A 261 13.08 -25.94 6.22
C TYR A 261 13.56 -26.75 7.43
N GLN A 262 12.78 -27.72 7.88
CA GLN A 262 13.16 -28.61 8.99
C GLN A 262 14.48 -29.35 8.69
N LEU A 263 14.66 -29.82 7.44
CA LEU A 263 15.92 -30.41 7.00
C LEU A 263 17.08 -29.40 7.05
N LEU A 264 16.86 -28.16 6.63
CA LEU A 264 17.89 -27.11 6.74
C LEU A 264 18.27 -26.86 8.20
N GLN A 265 17.30 -26.82 9.11
CA GLN A 265 17.56 -26.65 10.55
C GLN A 265 18.40 -27.81 11.10
N GLN A 266 18.08 -29.05 10.73
CA GLN A 266 18.87 -30.22 11.13
C GLN A 266 20.31 -30.13 10.61
N LEU A 267 20.50 -29.87 9.31
CA LEU A 267 21.82 -29.78 8.69
C LEU A 267 22.64 -28.60 9.23
N ALA A 268 21.98 -27.51 9.61
CA ALA A 268 22.63 -26.38 10.27
C ALA A 268 23.06 -26.73 11.70
N ALA A 269 22.20 -27.43 12.46
CA ALA A 269 22.51 -27.89 13.82
C ALA A 269 23.68 -28.87 13.82
N GLU A 270 23.76 -29.78 12.85
CA GLU A 270 24.92 -30.68 12.63
C GLU A 270 26.24 -29.90 12.40
N LYS A 271 26.15 -28.67 11.91
CA LYS A 271 27.27 -27.74 11.72
C LYS A 271 27.42 -26.73 12.86
N GLY A 272 26.69 -26.91 13.97
CA GLY A 272 26.80 -26.07 15.18
C GLY A 272 26.11 -24.71 15.10
N ARG A 273 25.12 -24.54 14.21
CA ARG A 273 24.36 -23.28 14.07
C ARG A 273 22.86 -23.53 14.16
N GLU A 274 22.16 -22.64 14.85
CA GLU A 274 20.69 -22.58 14.86
C GLU A 274 20.21 -21.55 13.81
N ILE A 275 19.14 -21.89 13.07
CA ILE A 275 18.51 -21.08 11.99
C ILE A 275 16.99 -21.25 11.95
#